data_AF-A0A1D2QV25-F1
#
_entry.id   AF-A0A1D2QV25-F1
#
_cell.length_a   1.000
_cell.length_b   1.000
_cell.length_c   1.000
_cell.angle_alpha   90.00
_cell.angle_beta   90.00
_cell.angle_gamma   90.00
#
_symmetry.space_group_name_H-M   'P 1'
#
loop_
_entity.id
_entity.type
_entity.pdbx_description
1 polymer ?
#
loop_
_entity_poly.entity_id
_entity_poly.type
_entity_poly.pdbx_seq_one_letter_code
_entity_poly.pdbx_strand_id
1 'polypeptide(L)'
;MGLGEAKQIAVNSECGDRLKDTYTCNNHTGTWWIDLDIEEPGCNPACVVNAVTGEAEINWRCTGALPPENDTGAEVCTAKTGEGMNLSEALKIADASMCVEEGILTADYMCNNYTGTWWIDLDPFTENPLCNPACVVNVVTGEAEINWRCTGLMPPEI
;
A
#
# COMPACT_ATOMS: atom_id res chain seq x y z
N MET A 1 -24.65 -0.68 -22.06
CA MET A 1 -23.36 -0.34 -22.70
C MET A 1 -22.57 -1.62 -22.96
N GLY A 2 -22.07 -1.80 -24.17
CA GLY A 2 -21.18 -2.92 -24.50
C GLY A 2 -19.70 -2.58 -24.25
N LEU A 3 -18.83 -3.59 -24.19
CA LEU A 3 -17.39 -3.40 -23.97
C LEU A 3 -16.73 -2.43 -24.97
N GLY A 4 -17.09 -2.51 -26.26
CA GLY A 4 -16.50 -1.64 -27.28
C GLY A 4 -16.81 -0.16 -27.05
N GLU A 5 -18.01 0.14 -26.58
CA GLU A 5 -18.43 1.49 -26.19
C GLU A 5 -17.69 1.95 -24.92
N ALA A 6 -17.56 1.06 -23.93
CA ALA A 6 -16.79 1.34 -22.72
C ALA A 6 -15.30 1.62 -23.03
N LYS A 7 -14.66 0.84 -23.91
CA LYS A 7 -13.28 1.09 -24.37
C LYS A 7 -13.17 2.46 -25.06
N GLN A 8 -14.16 2.84 -25.88
CA GLN A 8 -14.15 4.15 -26.54
C GLN A 8 -14.24 5.32 -25.56
N ILE A 9 -15.07 5.19 -24.52
CA ILE A 9 -15.19 6.20 -23.45
C ILE A 9 -13.88 6.29 -22.67
N ALA A 10 -13.29 5.15 -22.29
CA ALA A 10 -12.01 5.10 -21.59
C ALA A 10 -10.87 5.75 -22.39
N VAL A 11 -10.79 5.50 -23.70
CA VAL A 11 -9.79 6.15 -24.57
C VAL A 11 -9.96 7.67 -24.63
N ASN A 12 -11.21 8.16 -24.52
CA ASN A 12 -11.53 9.58 -24.56
C ASN A 12 -11.47 10.27 -23.18
N SER A 13 -11.16 9.53 -22.11
CA SER A 13 -11.03 10.05 -20.75
C SER A 13 -9.56 10.16 -20.34
N GLU A 14 -9.31 10.41 -19.05
CA GLU A 14 -7.97 10.36 -18.47
C GLU A 14 -7.29 8.99 -18.57
N CYS A 15 -8.04 7.90 -18.78
CA CYS A 15 -7.48 6.57 -18.92
C CYS A 15 -6.61 6.46 -20.19
N GLY A 16 -7.08 7.03 -21.30
CA GLY A 16 -6.36 7.07 -22.57
C GLY A 16 -6.26 5.70 -23.25
N ASP A 17 -5.25 5.54 -24.11
CA ASP A 17 -5.02 4.35 -24.94
C ASP A 17 -4.30 3.20 -24.22
N ARG A 18 -4.09 3.33 -22.90
CA ARG A 18 -3.33 2.40 -22.05
C ARG A 18 -4.18 1.22 -21.56
N LEU A 19 -5.16 0.78 -22.33
CA LEU A 19 -6.12 -0.25 -21.91
C LEU A 19 -5.56 -1.65 -22.18
N LYS A 20 -5.61 -2.54 -21.18
CA LYS A 20 -5.35 -3.97 -21.34
C LYS A 20 -6.57 -4.70 -21.89
N ASP A 21 -6.36 -5.95 -22.29
CA ASP A 21 -7.45 -6.85 -22.70
C ASP A 21 -8.12 -7.57 -21.53
N THR A 22 -7.65 -7.34 -20.30
CA THR A 22 -8.31 -7.82 -19.08
C THR A 22 -9.38 -6.81 -18.65
N TYR A 23 -10.62 -7.28 -18.51
CA TYR A 23 -11.76 -6.45 -18.15
C TYR A 23 -12.83 -7.25 -17.40
N THR A 24 -13.69 -6.56 -16.66
CA THR A 24 -14.84 -7.12 -15.97
C THR A 24 -16.03 -6.15 -16.01
N CYS A 25 -17.23 -6.67 -16.26
CA CYS A 25 -18.47 -5.90 -16.13
C CYS A 25 -19.12 -6.20 -14.79
N ASN A 26 -19.34 -5.17 -13.98
CA ASN A 26 -20.17 -5.26 -12.78
C ASN A 26 -21.59 -4.79 -13.11
N ASN A 27 -22.49 -5.75 -13.33
CA ASN A 27 -23.90 -5.46 -13.64
C ASN A 27 -24.67 -4.88 -12.45
N HIS A 28 -24.19 -5.03 -11.21
CA HIS A 28 -24.87 -4.50 -10.03
C HIS A 28 -24.70 -2.98 -9.95
N THR A 29 -23.49 -2.49 -10.19
CA THR A 29 -23.18 -1.06 -10.18
C THR A 29 -23.28 -0.42 -11.56
N GLY A 30 -23.40 -1.22 -12.62
CA GLY A 30 -23.40 -0.73 -13.99
C GLY A 30 -22.04 -0.16 -14.40
N THR A 31 -20.95 -0.80 -13.99
CA THR A 31 -19.59 -0.31 -14.29
C THR A 31 -18.77 -1.33 -15.06
N TRP A 32 -17.97 -0.84 -16.00
CA TRP A 32 -16.92 -1.60 -16.67
C TRP A 32 -15.58 -1.28 -16.03
N TRP A 33 -14.84 -2.31 -15.64
CA TRP A 33 -13.48 -2.22 -15.12
C TRP A 33 -12.55 -2.78 -16.18
N ILE A 34 -11.63 -1.97 -16.69
CA ILE A 34 -10.69 -2.35 -17.74
C ILE A 34 -9.29 -2.08 -17.19
N ASP A 35 -8.45 -3.09 -17.04
CA ASP A 35 -7.13 -2.88 -16.43
C ASP A 35 -6.27 -1.96 -17.30
N LEU A 36 -5.39 -1.20 -16.65
CA LEU A 36 -4.48 -0.28 -17.35
C LEU A 36 -3.07 -0.84 -17.44
N ASP A 37 -2.39 -0.47 -18.52
CA ASP A 37 -0.97 -0.70 -18.75
C ASP A 37 -0.17 0.50 -18.26
N ILE A 38 -0.26 0.73 -16.94
CA ILE A 38 0.50 1.74 -16.22
C ILE A 38 1.11 1.02 -15.03
N GLU A 39 2.41 1.22 -14.83
CA GLU A 39 3.14 0.63 -13.72
C GLU A 39 3.22 1.62 -12.56
N GLU A 40 2.71 1.21 -11.40
CA GLU A 40 2.94 1.85 -10.12
C GLU A 40 3.15 0.74 -9.07
N PRO A 41 4.27 0.74 -8.31
CA PRO A 41 4.57 -0.31 -7.35
C PRO A 41 3.42 -0.55 -6.36
N GLY A 42 3.00 -1.81 -6.20
CA GLY A 42 1.91 -2.19 -5.28
C GLY A 42 0.50 -1.89 -5.79
N CYS A 43 0.34 -1.34 -6.99
CA CYS A 43 -0.96 -0.95 -7.53
C CYS A 43 -1.37 -1.76 -8.77
N ASN A 44 -2.67 -2.07 -8.86
CA ASN A 44 -3.29 -2.64 -10.05
C ASN A 44 -4.39 -1.70 -10.59
N PRO A 45 -4.00 -0.71 -11.43
CA PRO A 45 -4.94 0.28 -11.94
C PRO A 45 -5.96 -0.30 -12.91
N ALA A 46 -7.19 0.20 -12.84
CA ALA A 46 -8.22 -0.02 -13.84
C ALA A 46 -8.93 1.27 -14.20
N CYS A 47 -9.31 1.41 -15.47
CA CYS A 47 -10.28 2.39 -15.88
C CYS A 47 -11.68 1.91 -15.52
N VAL A 48 -12.39 2.68 -14.71
CA VAL A 48 -13.78 2.40 -14.33
C VAL A 48 -14.69 3.29 -15.15
N VAL A 49 -15.48 2.67 -16.03
CA VAL A 49 -16.45 3.36 -16.89
C VAL A 49 -17.85 3.14 -16.36
N ASN A 50 -18.56 4.20 -16.07
CA ASN A 50 -19.96 4.14 -15.66
C ASN A 50 -20.86 3.99 -16.90
N ALA A 51 -21.58 2.87 -16.99
CA ALA A 51 -22.43 2.54 -18.13
C ALA A 51 -23.70 3.40 -18.24
N VAL A 52 -24.02 4.18 -17.20
CA VAL A 52 -25.20 5.06 -17.13
C VAL A 52 -24.82 6.49 -17.44
N THR A 53 -23.74 7.01 -16.85
CA THR A 53 -23.31 8.42 -17.03
C THR A 53 -22.35 8.59 -18.20
N GLY A 54 -21.63 7.54 -18.60
CA GLY A 54 -20.59 7.63 -19.63
C GLY A 54 -19.32 8.31 -19.14
N GLU A 55 -19.15 8.45 -17.83
CA GLU A 55 -17.93 8.96 -17.21
C GLU A 55 -16.93 7.83 -17.00
N ALA A 56 -15.64 8.18 -17.04
CA ALA A 56 -14.56 7.24 -16.82
C ALA A 56 -13.45 7.86 -15.98
N GLU A 57 -13.00 7.12 -14.97
CA GLU A 57 -11.96 7.52 -14.03
C GLU A 57 -10.96 6.37 -13.79
N ILE A 58 -9.74 6.70 -13.40
CA ILE A 58 -8.74 5.72 -13.00
C ILE A 58 -8.99 5.31 -11.55
N ASN A 59 -9.18 4.02 -11.32
CA ASN A 59 -9.25 3.43 -10.00
C ASN A 59 -7.98 2.62 -9.72
N TRP A 60 -7.18 3.12 -8.77
CA TRP A 60 -5.97 2.46 -8.29
C TRP A 60 -6.33 1.45 -7.20
N ARG A 61 -6.36 0.18 -7.56
CA ARG A 61 -6.53 -0.91 -6.59
C ARG A 61 -5.16 -1.30 -6.07
N CYS A 62 -4.68 -0.57 -5.08
CA CYS A 62 -3.39 -0.85 -4.48
C CYS A 62 -3.52 -1.79 -3.29
N THR A 63 -2.62 -2.77 -3.23
CA THR A 63 -2.42 -3.62 -2.06
C THR A 63 -1.13 -3.17 -1.40
N GLY A 64 -1.17 -2.89 -0.10
CA GLY A 64 -0.02 -2.31 0.59
C GLY A 64 0.27 -0.85 0.25
N ALA A 65 -0.63 -0.11 -0.42
CA ALA A 65 -0.42 1.34 -0.54
C ALA A 65 -0.59 2.01 0.81
N LEU A 66 0.39 2.85 1.15
CA LEU A 66 0.35 3.71 2.32
C LEU A 66 -0.95 4.55 2.32
N PRO A 67 -1.56 4.81 3.49
CA PRO A 67 -2.77 5.61 3.54
C PRO A 67 -2.48 7.01 2.98
N PRO A 68 -3.45 7.67 2.32
CA PRO A 68 -3.26 9.00 1.75
C PRO A 68 -2.76 9.97 2.84
N GLU A 69 -1.81 10.86 2.51
CA GLU A 69 -1.13 11.75 3.48
C GLU A 69 -2.09 12.55 4.40
N ASN A 70 -3.33 12.78 3.96
CA ASN A 70 -4.36 13.47 4.72
C ASN A 70 -4.96 12.66 5.89
N ASP A 71 -4.84 11.32 5.90
CA ASP A 71 -5.34 10.46 6.97
C ASP A 71 -4.24 10.08 7.97
N THR A 72 -2.97 10.07 7.53
CA THR A 72 -1.81 9.66 8.36
C THR A 72 -1.22 10.80 9.21
N GLY A 73 -1.58 12.05 8.94
CA GLY A 73 -1.07 13.22 9.67
C GLY A 73 -1.61 13.38 11.09
N ALA A 74 -2.73 12.73 11.44
CA ALA A 74 -3.36 12.84 12.75
C ALA A 74 -2.85 11.79 13.75
N GLU A 75 -2.33 10.66 13.27
CA GLU A 75 -1.90 9.55 14.14
C GLU A 75 -0.45 9.75 14.58
N VAL A 76 -0.25 9.90 15.88
CA VAL A 76 1.06 10.18 16.50
C VAL A 76 1.45 9.05 17.43
N CYS A 77 2.64 8.50 17.23
CA CYS A 77 3.25 7.58 18.17
C CYS A 77 4.11 8.38 19.14
N THR A 78 3.84 8.28 20.44
CA THR A 78 4.59 8.97 21.49
C THR A 78 5.41 7.98 22.29
N ALA A 79 6.72 8.23 22.41
CA ALA A 79 7.60 7.52 23.32
C ALA A 79 7.27 7.86 24.77
N LYS A 80 7.65 6.98 25.70
CA LYS A 80 7.53 7.27 27.15
C LYS A 80 8.23 8.54 27.60
N THR A 81 9.28 8.96 26.88
CA THR A 81 10.05 10.17 27.14
C THR A 81 9.33 11.45 26.70
N GLY A 82 8.24 11.32 25.93
CA GLY A 82 7.35 12.42 25.55
C GLY A 82 7.52 12.92 24.11
N GLU A 83 8.60 12.53 23.43
CA GLU A 83 8.79 12.74 22.00
C GLU A 83 7.77 11.92 21.20
N GLY A 84 7.34 12.44 20.07
CA GLY A 84 6.42 11.71 19.20
C GLY A 84 6.61 12.05 17.73
N MET A 85 6.19 11.11 16.90
CA MET A 85 6.31 11.16 15.45
C MET A 85 4.98 10.74 14.85
N ASN A 86 4.49 11.52 13.88
CA ASN A 86 3.29 11.14 13.16
C ASN A 86 3.58 10.02 12.15
N LEU A 87 2.55 9.28 11.76
CA LEU A 87 2.72 8.17 10.83
C LEU A 87 3.27 8.62 9.47
N SER A 88 2.83 9.75 8.92
CA SER A 88 3.34 10.28 7.63
C SER A 88 4.86 10.46 7.65
N GLU A 89 5.39 11.01 8.74
CA GLU A 89 6.83 11.19 8.94
C GLU A 89 7.57 9.86 9.08
N ALA A 90 7.00 8.90 9.82
CA ALA A 90 7.57 7.56 9.95
C ALA A 90 7.64 6.85 8.60
N LEU A 91 6.60 6.96 7.79
CA LEU A 91 6.55 6.40 6.44
C LEU A 91 7.62 7.02 5.53
N LYS A 92 7.86 8.34 5.63
CA LYS A 92 8.92 9.02 4.87
C LYS A 92 10.32 8.54 5.28
N ILE A 93 10.54 8.31 6.56
CA ILE A 93 11.81 7.77 7.06
C ILE A 93 11.99 6.32 6.58
N ALA A 94 10.94 5.51 6.67
CA ALA A 94 10.96 4.13 6.20
C ALA A 94 11.23 4.03 4.70
N ASP A 95 10.59 4.87 3.89
CA ASP A 95 10.74 4.93 2.42
C ASP A 95 12.17 5.33 2.00
N ALA A 96 12.81 6.19 2.80
CA ALA A 96 14.19 6.62 2.58
C ALA A 96 15.26 5.68 3.18
N SER A 97 14.86 4.52 3.70
CA SER A 97 15.74 3.60 4.44
C SER A 97 15.97 2.27 3.70
N MET A 98 16.75 1.38 4.32
CA MET A 98 16.96 0.02 3.79
C MET A 98 15.68 -0.84 3.77
N CYS A 99 14.59 -0.41 4.43
CA CYS A 99 13.33 -1.16 4.45
C CYS A 99 12.76 -1.39 3.03
N VAL A 100 12.89 -0.41 2.12
CA VAL A 100 12.36 -0.54 0.75
C VAL A 100 13.21 -1.45 -0.14
N GLU A 101 14.42 -1.80 0.29
CA GLU A 101 15.23 -2.83 -0.38
C GLU A 101 14.71 -4.25 -0.04
N GLU A 102 14.06 -4.41 1.10
CA GLU A 102 13.53 -5.70 1.58
C GLU A 102 12.11 -5.98 1.12
N GLY A 103 11.25 -4.96 1.08
CA GLY A 103 9.86 -5.10 0.66
C GLY A 103 9.10 -3.78 0.57
N ILE A 104 7.83 -3.85 0.19
CA ILE A 104 6.97 -2.67 0.03
C ILE A 104 6.30 -2.35 1.37
N LEU A 105 6.43 -1.11 1.85
CA LEU A 105 5.76 -0.63 3.07
C LEU A 105 4.24 -0.69 2.90
N THR A 106 3.52 -1.25 3.87
CA THR A 106 2.06 -1.40 3.80
C THR A 106 1.30 -0.41 4.68
N ALA A 107 -0.04 -0.41 4.54
CA ALA A 107 -0.94 0.26 5.48
C ALA A 107 -1.17 -0.52 6.79
N ASP A 108 -0.55 -1.69 6.96
CA ASP A 108 -0.59 -2.44 8.21
C ASP A 108 0.57 -1.97 9.10
N TYR A 109 0.24 -1.18 10.11
CA TYR A 109 1.23 -0.61 11.01
C TYR A 109 0.73 -0.59 12.46
N MET A 110 1.65 -0.46 13.40
CA MET A 110 1.34 -0.26 14.81
C MET A 110 2.36 0.66 15.50
N CYS A 111 1.87 1.50 16.41
CA CYS A 111 2.74 2.21 17.35
C CYS A 111 3.00 1.35 18.59
N ASN A 112 4.26 1.15 18.91
CA ASN A 112 4.68 0.67 20.23
C ASN A 112 5.19 1.86 21.06
N ASN A 113 4.32 2.41 21.90
CA ASN A 113 4.63 3.54 22.77
C ASN A 113 5.62 3.19 23.90
N TYR A 114 5.78 1.91 24.25
CA TYR A 114 6.73 1.49 25.28
C TYR A 114 8.17 1.67 24.82
N THR A 115 8.43 1.34 23.55
CA THR A 115 9.74 1.48 22.91
C THR A 115 9.87 2.80 22.15
N GLY A 116 8.76 3.48 21.87
CA GLY A 116 8.76 4.68 21.02
C GLY A 116 9.09 4.31 19.58
N THR A 117 8.39 3.32 19.02
CA THR A 117 8.68 2.84 17.66
C THR A 117 7.40 2.62 16.85
N TRP A 118 7.39 3.10 15.62
CA TRP A 118 6.46 2.65 14.59
C TRP A 118 6.92 1.31 14.03
N TRP A 119 5.99 0.39 13.82
CA TRP A 119 6.20 -0.88 13.14
C TRP A 119 5.31 -0.88 11.91
N ILE A 120 5.89 -0.97 10.73
CA ILE A 120 5.18 -0.95 9.45
C ILE A 120 5.48 -2.28 8.76
N ASP A 121 4.47 -3.06 8.46
CA ASP A 121 4.65 -4.34 7.80
C ASP A 121 5.15 -4.13 6.36
N LEU A 122 5.92 -5.09 5.85
CA LEU A 122 6.39 -5.11 4.47
C LEU A 122 5.68 -6.23 3.71
N ASP A 123 5.11 -5.96 2.54
CA ASP A 123 4.50 -6.95 1.64
C ASP A 123 4.35 -6.41 0.21
N PRO A 124 4.84 -7.12 -0.83
CA PRO A 124 5.66 -8.32 -0.77
C PRO A 124 7.07 -8.04 -0.25
N PHE A 125 7.69 -9.08 0.31
CA PHE A 125 9.07 -9.07 0.82
C PHE A 125 9.81 -10.34 0.40
N THR A 126 11.14 -10.38 0.61
CA THR A 126 11.93 -11.59 0.31
C THR A 126 11.50 -12.74 1.21
N GLU A 127 11.01 -13.82 0.61
CA GLU A 127 10.44 -14.94 1.36
C GLU A 127 11.48 -15.56 2.33
N ASN A 128 11.17 -15.49 3.62
CA ASN A 128 11.96 -16.09 4.70
C ASN A 128 11.04 -17.04 5.48
N PRO A 129 11.27 -18.36 5.46
CA PRO A 129 10.35 -19.33 6.05
C PRO A 129 10.02 -19.01 7.51
N LEU A 130 8.72 -18.90 7.80
CA LEU A 130 8.16 -18.64 9.13
C LEU A 130 8.47 -17.24 9.72
N CYS A 131 8.97 -16.30 8.92
CA CYS A 131 9.29 -14.94 9.35
C CYS A 131 8.50 -13.90 8.57
N ASN A 132 8.02 -12.86 9.26
CA ASN A 132 7.41 -11.68 8.65
C ASN A 132 8.21 -10.43 9.06
N PRO A 133 8.83 -9.71 8.12
CA PRO A 133 9.57 -8.49 8.42
C PRO A 133 8.61 -7.33 8.72
N ALA A 134 9.11 -6.38 9.48
CA ALA A 134 8.51 -5.06 9.63
C ALA A 134 9.65 -4.01 9.58
N CYS A 135 9.36 -2.87 8.98
CA CYS A 135 10.18 -1.68 9.13
C CYS A 135 9.87 -1.01 10.47
N VAL A 136 10.87 -0.93 11.34
CA VAL A 136 10.75 -0.34 12.66
C VAL A 136 11.40 1.03 12.65
N VAL A 137 10.61 2.09 12.87
CA VAL A 137 11.09 3.48 12.90
C VAL A 137 11.07 3.99 14.33
N ASN A 138 12.22 4.44 14.82
CA ASN A 138 12.36 5.01 16.16
C ASN A 138 11.89 6.47 16.17
N VAL A 139 10.91 6.79 17.03
CA VAL A 139 10.33 8.15 17.08
C VAL A 139 11.25 9.20 17.70
N VAL A 140 12.29 8.77 18.43
CA VAL A 140 13.25 9.65 19.11
C VAL A 140 14.48 9.90 18.23
N THR A 141 15.04 8.85 17.62
CA THR A 141 16.26 8.97 16.81
C THR A 141 15.99 9.24 15.33
N GLY A 142 14.79 8.92 14.83
CA GLY A 142 14.47 9.02 13.41
C GLY A 142 15.18 7.97 12.55
N GLU A 143 15.66 6.88 13.16
CA GLU A 143 16.31 5.78 12.47
C GLU A 143 15.30 4.67 12.16
N ALA A 144 15.51 4.00 11.02
CA ALA A 144 14.72 2.86 10.58
C ALA A 144 15.58 1.59 10.49
N GLU A 145 15.03 0.46 10.95
CA GLU A 145 15.65 -0.86 10.87
C GLU A 145 14.64 -1.94 10.49
N ILE A 146 15.11 -3.04 9.90
CA ILE A 146 14.27 -4.20 9.60
C ILE A 146 14.23 -5.12 10.82
N ASN A 147 13.04 -5.48 11.28
CA ASN A 147 12.82 -6.46 12.33
C ASN A 147 12.08 -7.69 11.81
N TRP A 148 12.75 -8.85 11.83
CA TRP A 148 12.17 -10.13 11.42
C TRP A 148 11.45 -10.81 12.58
N ARG A 149 10.13 -10.88 12.51
CA ARG A 149 9.29 -11.56 13.50
C ARG A 149 9.12 -13.02 13.08
N CYS A 150 10.02 -13.88 13.53
CA CYS A 150 10.02 -15.30 13.20
C CYS A 150 9.23 -16.15 14.22
N THR A 151 8.51 -17.14 13.72
CA THR A 151 7.83 -18.16 14.53
C THR A 151 8.60 -19.48 14.46
N GLY A 152 8.65 -20.25 15.55
CA GLY A 152 9.13 -21.64 15.51
C GLY A 152 10.56 -21.95 15.99
N LEU A 153 11.24 -21.05 16.72
CA LEU A 153 12.38 -21.48 17.56
C LEU A 153 11.85 -22.35 18.70
N MET A 154 11.74 -23.67 18.47
CA MET A 154 11.67 -24.61 19.59
C MET A 154 12.98 -24.47 20.39
N PRO A 155 12.92 -24.34 21.73
CA PRO A 155 14.14 -24.36 22.54
C PRO A 155 14.89 -25.67 22.25
N PRO A 156 16.24 -25.66 22.25
CA PRO A 156 17.01 -26.89 22.14
C PRO A 156 16.55 -27.84 23.25
N GLU A 157 16.16 -29.06 22.88
CA GLU A 157 15.82 -30.10 23.85
C GLU A 157 17.02 -30.26 24.80
N ILE A 158 16.76 -30.11 26.10
CA ILE A 158 17.73 -30.24 27.19
C ILE A 158 17.98 -31.72 27.51
#